data_AF-A0A7X9B9Q7-F1
#
_entry.id   AF-A0A7X9B9Q7-F1
#
_cell.length_a   1.000
_cell.length_b   1.000
_cell.length_c   1.000
_cell.angle_alpha   90.00
_cell.angle_beta   90.00
_cell.angle_gamma   90.00
#
_symmetry.space_group_name_H-M   'P 1'
#
loop_
_entity.id
_entity.type
_entity.pdbx_description
1 polymer ?
#
loop_
_entity_poly.entity_id
_entity_poly.type
_entity_poly.pdbx_seq_one_letter_code
_entity_poly.pdbx_strand_id
1 'polypeptide(L)'
;AESEVISQLALGVELSDLVAGICESVARRVSSLAKRISIREKVYMSGGVAQNIGVRKSLERQLDTDILFTKNAQLMGALGAALIAYDKINK
;
A
#
# COMPACT_ATOMS: atom_id res chain seq x y z
N ALA A 1 -16.17 2.57 5.73
CA ALA A 1 -15.40 2.48 4.47
C ALA A 1 -16.30 2.01 3.35
N GLU A 2 -16.79 0.77 3.35
CA GLU A 2 -17.69 0.26 2.30
C GLU A 2 -19.02 1.05 2.20
N SER A 3 -19.72 1.25 3.32
CA SER A 3 -20.98 1.99 3.35
C SER A 3 -20.84 3.46 2.91
N GLU A 4 -19.66 4.04 3.02
CA GLU A 4 -19.35 5.42 2.60
C GLU A 4 -19.06 5.51 1.11
N VAL A 5 -18.49 4.45 0.53
CA VAL A 5 -18.36 4.32 -0.94
C VAL A 5 -19.74 4.16 -1.57
N ILE A 6 -20.61 3.36 -0.98
CA ILE A 6 -21.99 3.16 -1.45
C ILE A 6 -22.78 4.47 -1.39
N SER A 7 -22.65 5.25 -0.32
CA SER A 7 -23.36 6.53 -0.22
C SER A 7 -22.86 7.56 -1.24
N GLN A 8 -21.55 7.65 -1.47
CA GLN A 8 -20.96 8.55 -2.48
C GLN A 8 -21.41 8.17 -3.90
N LEU A 9 -21.50 6.87 -4.21
CA LEU A 9 -22.08 6.39 -5.48
C LEU A 9 -23.55 6.81 -5.63
N ALA A 10 -24.33 6.67 -4.56
CA ALA A 10 -25.75 7.06 -4.57
C ALA A 10 -25.95 8.58 -4.76
N LEU A 11 -24.96 9.38 -4.34
CA LEU A 11 -24.93 10.83 -4.53
C LEU A 11 -24.50 11.26 -5.95
N GLY A 12 -24.20 10.31 -6.84
CA GLY A 12 -23.84 10.60 -8.22
C GLY A 12 -22.40 11.10 -8.40
N VAL A 13 -21.51 10.81 -7.45
CA VAL A 13 -20.08 11.13 -7.58
C VAL A 13 -19.49 10.32 -8.74
N GLU A 14 -18.69 11.00 -9.57
CA GLU A 14 -17.99 10.35 -10.68
C GLU A 14 -17.12 9.20 -10.18
N LEU A 15 -17.18 8.06 -10.87
CA LEU A 15 -16.51 6.84 -10.44
C LEU A 15 -14.98 7.03 -10.33
N SER A 16 -14.40 7.84 -11.21
CA SER A 16 -12.98 8.19 -11.17
C SER A 16 -12.60 8.89 -9.87
N ASP A 17 -13.43 9.83 -9.42
CA ASP A 17 -13.18 10.63 -8.21
C ASP A 17 -13.34 9.77 -6.97
N LEU A 18 -14.34 8.88 -6.97
CA LEU A 18 -14.55 7.91 -5.91
C LEU A 18 -13.35 6.97 -5.76
N VAL A 19 -12.87 6.38 -6.87
CA VAL A 19 -11.71 5.46 -6.85
C VAL A 19 -10.45 6.19 -6.41
N ALA A 20 -10.24 7.43 -6.87
CA ALA A 20 -9.12 8.26 -6.43
C ALA A 20 -9.21 8.52 -4.91
N GLY A 21 -10.39 8.90 -4.41
CA GLY A 21 -10.64 9.13 -2.98
C GLY A 21 -10.39 7.90 -2.11
N ILE A 22 -10.74 6.70 -2.58
CA ILE A 22 -10.43 5.44 -1.89
C ILE A 22 -8.90 5.23 -1.80
N CYS A 23 -8.18 5.42 -2.91
CA CYS A 23 -6.72 5.29 -2.94
C CYS A 23 -6.05 6.32 -2.01
N GLU A 24 -6.52 7.57 -2.04
CA GLU A 24 -6.06 8.65 -1.16
C GLU A 24 -6.29 8.32 0.32
N SER A 25 -7.46 7.76 0.65
CA SER A 25 -7.83 7.40 2.02
C SER A 25 -6.91 6.31 2.58
N VAL A 26 -6.65 5.26 1.79
CA VAL A 26 -5.69 4.20 2.15
C VAL A 26 -4.29 4.77 2.31
N ALA A 27 -3.82 5.56 1.34
CA ALA A 27 -2.49 6.15 1.37
C ALA A 27 -2.27 7.07 2.57
N ARG A 28 -3.25 7.93 2.90
CA ARG A 28 -3.21 8.83 4.05
C ARG A 28 -3.11 8.07 5.38
N ARG A 29 -3.86 6.96 5.52
CA ARG A 29 -3.76 6.13 6.72
C ARG A 29 -2.37 5.51 6.86
N VAL A 30 -1.85 4.92 5.80
CA VAL A 30 -0.53 4.28 5.80
C VAL A 30 0.58 5.31 6.03
N SER A 31 0.54 6.45 5.37
CA SER A 31 1.55 7.51 5.51
C SER A 31 1.59 8.07 6.94
N SER A 32 0.42 8.21 7.60
CA SER A 32 0.36 8.67 8.98
C SER A 32 1.06 7.73 9.97
N LEU A 33 1.07 6.43 9.69
CA LEU A 33 1.77 5.43 10.49
C LEU A 33 3.26 5.42 10.16
N ALA A 34 3.59 5.46 8.87
CA ALA A 34 4.98 5.41 8.42
C ALA A 34 5.79 6.65 8.84
N LYS A 35 5.18 7.85 8.85
CA LYS A 35 5.82 9.08 9.32
C LYS A 35 6.23 9.03 10.80
N ARG A 36 5.63 8.16 11.62
CA ARG A 36 6.00 8.01 13.04
C ARG A 36 7.35 7.34 13.25
N ILE A 37 7.85 6.59 12.27
CA ILE A 37 9.07 5.78 12.38
C ILE A 37 10.27 6.34 11.59
N SER A 38 10.16 7.58 11.09
CA SER A 38 11.12 8.24 10.17
C SER A 38 11.33 7.47 8.85
N ILE A 39 10.92 8.08 7.73
CA ILE A 39 11.10 7.50 6.40
C ILE A 39 12.57 7.65 5.98
N ARG A 40 13.21 6.56 5.53
CA ARG A 40 14.53 6.59 4.88
C ARG A 40 14.38 6.66 3.36
N GLU A 41 15.45 6.99 2.66
CA GLU A 41 15.49 7.26 1.21
C GLU A 41 14.92 6.17 0.29
N LYS A 42 14.76 4.92 0.75
CA LYS A 42 14.21 3.83 -0.06
C LYS A 42 13.00 3.20 0.62
N VAL A 43 11.83 3.38 0.03
CA VAL A 43 10.59 2.75 0.48
C VAL A 43 10.17 1.67 -0.50
N TYR A 44 9.95 0.46 0.02
CA TYR A 44 9.47 -0.68 -0.74
C TYR A 44 8.10 -1.11 -0.24
N MET A 45 7.20 -1.43 -1.17
CA MET A 45 5.88 -1.97 -0.87
C MET A 45 5.80 -3.45 -1.23
N SER A 46 5.30 -4.27 -0.28
CA SER A 46 5.06 -5.70 -0.44
C SER A 46 3.56 -6.03 -0.37
N GLY A 47 3.19 -7.26 -0.73
CA GLY A 47 1.81 -7.74 -0.74
C GLY A 47 1.04 -7.38 -2.02
N GLY A 48 -0.24 -7.74 -2.08
CA GLY A 48 -1.06 -7.56 -3.29
C GLY A 48 -1.28 -6.08 -3.67
N VAL A 49 -1.44 -5.20 -2.68
CA VAL A 49 -1.69 -3.77 -2.91
C VAL A 49 -0.49 -3.07 -3.56
N ALA A 50 0.72 -3.67 -3.50
CA ALA A 50 1.88 -3.15 -4.23
C ALA A 50 1.68 -3.12 -5.76
N GLN A 51 0.79 -3.95 -6.32
CA GLN A 51 0.44 -3.89 -7.74
C GLN A 51 -0.56 -2.78 -8.07
N ASN A 52 -1.22 -2.19 -7.07
CA ASN A 52 -2.20 -1.14 -7.30
C ASN A 52 -1.50 0.20 -7.52
N ILE A 53 -1.47 0.66 -8.77
CA ILE A 53 -0.81 1.92 -9.14
C ILE A 53 -1.46 3.15 -8.48
N GLY A 54 -2.79 3.14 -8.29
CA GLY A 54 -3.50 4.26 -7.66
C GLY A 54 -3.05 4.45 -6.21
N VAL A 55 -3.04 3.38 -5.42
CA VAL A 55 -2.57 3.43 -4.02
C VAL A 55 -1.08 3.80 -3.96
N ARG A 56 -0.23 3.23 -4.83
CA ARG A 56 1.20 3.58 -4.86
C ARG A 56 1.41 5.05 -5.15
N LYS A 57 0.79 5.59 -6.20
CA LYS A 57 0.93 7.00 -6.58
C LYS A 57 0.40 7.94 -5.49
N SER A 58 -0.73 7.62 -4.87
CA SER A 58 -1.23 8.38 -3.73
C SER A 58 -0.28 8.33 -2.53
N LEU A 59 0.36 7.18 -2.27
CA LEU A 59 1.31 7.03 -1.17
C LEU A 59 2.64 7.75 -1.44
N GLU A 60 3.14 7.73 -2.67
CA GLU A 60 4.31 8.49 -3.12
C GLU A 60 4.12 9.99 -2.81
N ARG A 61 2.96 10.56 -3.19
CA ARG A 61 2.62 11.97 -2.89
C ARG A 61 2.56 12.26 -1.40
N GLN A 62 2.03 11.32 -0.60
CA GLN A 62 1.88 11.51 0.84
C GLN A 62 3.19 11.43 1.61
N LEU A 63 4.15 10.64 1.11
CA LEU A 63 5.46 10.41 1.73
C LEU A 63 6.59 11.25 1.13
N ASP A 64 6.34 11.92 0.00
CA ASP A 64 7.34 12.66 -0.76
C ASP A 64 8.57 11.79 -1.11
N THR A 65 8.30 10.55 -1.53
CA THR A 65 9.32 9.54 -1.82
C THR A 65 8.75 8.49 -2.78
N ASP A 66 9.58 7.98 -3.69
CA ASP A 66 9.19 6.91 -4.61
C ASP A 66 8.91 5.59 -3.90
N ILE A 67 7.84 4.90 -4.32
CA ILE A 67 7.46 3.59 -3.79
C ILE A 67 7.90 2.50 -4.76
N LEU A 68 8.96 1.81 -4.39
CA LEU A 68 9.52 0.70 -5.15
C LEU A 68 8.70 -0.56 -4.92
N PHE A 69 8.56 -1.38 -5.96
CA PHE A 69 7.83 -2.66 -5.89
C PHE A 69 8.38 -3.65 -6.92
N THR A 70 7.99 -4.92 -6.78
CA THR A 70 8.30 -5.99 -7.73
C THR A 70 7.01 -6.70 -8.14
N LYS A 71 6.98 -7.29 -9.34
CA LYS A 71 5.86 -8.14 -9.82
C LYS A 71 5.55 -9.28 -8.83
N ASN A 72 6.57 -9.76 -8.11
CA ASN A 72 6.45 -10.83 -7.14
C ASN A 72 6.15 -10.33 -5.71
N ALA A 73 5.71 -9.07 -5.52
CA ALA A 73 5.50 -8.48 -4.20
C ALA A 73 4.53 -9.29 -3.31
N GLN A 74 3.57 -9.99 -3.91
CA GLN A 74 2.64 -10.87 -3.22
C GLN A 74 3.31 -12.09 -2.56
N LEU A 75 4.46 -12.52 -3.08
CA LEU A 75 5.21 -13.68 -2.57
C LEU A 75 6.10 -13.35 -1.38
N MET A 76 6.27 -12.08 -1.03
CA MET A 76 7.21 -11.65 0.03
C MET A 76 6.91 -12.28 1.39
N GLY A 77 5.64 -12.50 1.72
CA GLY A 77 5.26 -13.18 2.96
C GLY A 77 5.73 -14.64 3.00
N ALA A 78 5.54 -15.38 1.89
CA ALA A 78 6.00 -16.76 1.76
C ALA A 78 7.53 -16.85 1.77
N LEU A 79 8.20 -15.91 1.08
CA LEU A 79 9.66 -15.81 1.09
C LEU A 79 10.19 -15.58 2.51
N GLY A 80 9.58 -14.67 3.28
CA GLY A 80 9.94 -14.43 4.68
C GLY A 80 9.79 -15.68 5.54
N ALA A 81 8.70 -16.43 5.38
CA ALA A 81 8.50 -17.70 6.09
C ALA A 81 9.57 -18.76 5.73
N ALA A 82 9.91 -18.89 4.44
CA ALA A 82 10.95 -19.80 3.97
C ALA A 82 12.33 -19.44 4.53
N LEU A 83 12.69 -18.15 4.55
CA LEU A 83 13.95 -17.67 5.13
C LEU A 83 14.03 -17.95 6.64
N ILE A 84 12.94 -17.75 7.38
CA ILE A 84 12.89 -18.07 8.82
C ILE A 84 13.10 -19.57 9.06
N ALA A 85 12.46 -20.44 8.27
CA ALA A 85 12.66 -21.88 8.39
C ALA A 85 14.09 -22.30 8.05
N TYR A 86 14.67 -21.72 6.98
CA TYR A 86 16.05 -21.98 6.58
C TYR A 86 17.05 -21.55 7.66
N ASP A 87 16.91 -20.36 8.25
CA ASP A 87 17.78 -19.89 9.34
C ASP A 87 17.69 -20.78 10.58
N LYS A 88 16.51 -21.35 10.87
CA LYS A 88 16.32 -22.29 11.98
C LYS A 88 16.98 -23.66 11.77
N ILE A 89 17.14 -24.10 10.51
CA ILE A 89 17.76 -25.40 10.18
C ILE A 89 19.29 -25.26 10.07
N ASN A 90 19.79 -24.09 9.66
CA ASN A 90 21.22 -23.82 9.49
C ASN A 90 21.88 -23.16 10.72
N LYS A 91 21.12 -22.99 11.80
CA LYS A 91 21.63 -22.70 13.16
C LYS A 91 21.75 -24.01 13.93
#